data_AF-A0A2A4V499-F1
#
_entry.id   AF-A0A2A4V499-F1
#
_cell.length_a   1.000
_cell.length_b   1.000
_cell.length_c   1.000
_cell.angle_alpha   90.00
_cell.angle_beta   90.00
_cell.angle_gamma   90.00
#
_symmetry.space_group_name_H-M   'P 1'
#
loop_
_entity.id
_entity.type
_entity.pdbx_description
1 polymer ?
#
loop_
_entity_poly.entity_id
_entity_poly.type
_entity_poly.pdbx_seq_one_letter_code
_entity_poly.pdbx_strand_id
1 'polypeptide(L)'
;MSLTDLKKSKDRPHSKENVKEHFTIDEFIADADNYAKGAPQIVSNENHGKMNLKQAIHDAKRLIERKKSSGVKSKPFRRATFTLSENTIAQLKQLSEGTDLAKSHIIRILIDELSNKEQEEQIKKLFESDIG
;
A
#
# COMPACT_ATOMS: atom_id res chain seq x y z
N MET A 1 17.18 -15.19 -30.66
CA MET A 1 16.59 -14.41 -29.54
C MET A 1 17.37 -14.76 -28.28
N SER A 2 18.02 -13.76 -27.65
CA SER A 2 19.05 -13.94 -26.60
C SER A 2 18.43 -14.15 -25.21
N LEU A 3 18.92 -15.16 -24.46
CA LEU A 3 18.53 -15.51 -23.08
C LEU A 3 19.26 -14.65 -22.04
N THR A 4 19.25 -13.31 -22.16
CA THR A 4 20.15 -12.48 -21.36
C THR A 4 19.56 -11.75 -20.17
N ASP A 5 18.25 -11.59 -19.96
CA ASP A 5 17.79 -10.71 -18.86
C ASP A 5 16.59 -11.20 -18.05
N LEU A 6 16.61 -12.45 -17.58
CA LEU A 6 15.87 -12.81 -16.35
C LEU A 6 16.73 -12.51 -15.10
N LYS A 7 17.13 -11.26 -14.92
CA LYS A 7 17.80 -10.82 -13.70
C LYS A 7 16.75 -10.57 -12.61
N LYS A 8 16.36 -11.62 -11.89
CA LYS A 8 15.51 -11.53 -10.68
C LYS A 8 16.33 -10.89 -9.56
N SER A 9 16.12 -9.60 -9.31
CA SER A 9 16.76 -8.87 -8.21
C SER A 9 16.32 -9.44 -6.87
N LYS A 10 17.29 -9.95 -6.11
CA LYS A 10 17.12 -10.57 -4.80
C LYS A 10 17.47 -9.57 -3.70
N ASP A 11 16.89 -8.37 -3.75
CA ASP A 11 17.14 -7.35 -2.72
C ASP A 11 15.88 -6.52 -2.45
N ARG A 12 14.97 -7.07 -1.64
CA ARG A 12 14.04 -6.27 -0.83
C ARG A 12 13.88 -6.94 0.53
N PRO A 13 14.38 -6.34 1.62
CA PRO A 13 14.04 -6.78 2.96
C PRO A 13 12.67 -6.19 3.32
N HIS A 14 11.84 -6.97 4.02
CA HIS A 14 10.54 -6.61 4.62
C HIS A 14 9.27 -6.70 3.74
N SER A 15 8.78 -7.93 3.56
CA SER A 15 7.34 -8.26 3.64
C SER A 15 7.09 -9.77 3.55
N LYS A 16 7.53 -10.54 4.57
CA LYS A 16 7.19 -11.96 4.73
C LYS A 16 6.79 -12.23 6.17
N GLU A 17 5.70 -11.62 6.60
CA GLU A 17 5.00 -12.10 7.79
C GLU A 17 4.22 -13.36 7.37
N ASN A 18 4.80 -14.53 7.66
CA ASN A 18 4.24 -15.88 7.47
C ASN A 18 4.43 -16.58 6.12
N VAL A 19 5.59 -16.41 5.46
CA VAL A 19 6.09 -17.45 4.56
C VAL A 19 7.35 -18.01 5.21
N LYS A 20 7.29 -19.24 5.74
CA LYS A 20 8.51 -19.96 6.10
C LYS A 20 9.26 -20.24 4.80
N GLU A 21 10.16 -19.35 4.43
CA GLU A 21 10.98 -19.44 3.21
C GLU A 21 11.99 -20.60 3.25
N HIS A 22 12.20 -21.19 4.42
CA HIS A 22 13.04 -22.37 4.59
C HIS A 22 12.18 -23.48 5.18
N PHE A 23 11.79 -24.43 4.32
CA PHE A 23 11.33 -25.74 4.75
C PHE A 23 12.50 -26.72 4.68
N THR A 24 12.61 -27.60 5.66
CA THR A 24 13.64 -28.65 5.67
C THR A 24 13.22 -29.83 4.80
N ILE A 25 14.17 -30.70 4.44
CA ILE A 25 13.88 -31.93 3.68
C ILE A 25 12.87 -32.80 4.45
N ASP A 26 13.01 -32.90 5.77
CA ASP A 26 12.09 -33.67 6.61
C ASP A 26 10.67 -33.10 6.61
N GLU A 27 10.54 -31.76 6.57
CA GLU A 27 9.24 -31.08 6.50
C GLU A 27 8.55 -31.31 5.14
N PHE A 28 9.32 -31.41 4.05
CA PHE A 28 8.81 -31.77 2.73
C PHE A 28 8.36 -33.23 2.64
N ILE A 29 9.14 -34.16 3.22
CA ILE A 29 8.80 -35.59 3.25
C ILE A 29 7.50 -35.80 4.04
N ALA A 30 7.37 -35.15 5.20
CA ALA A 30 6.16 -35.22 6.00
C ALA A 30 4.94 -34.63 5.26
N ASP A 31 5.11 -33.53 4.52
CA ASP A 31 4.02 -32.94 3.74
C ASP A 31 3.61 -33.82 2.54
N ALA A 32 4.52 -34.62 1.98
CA ALA A 32 4.20 -35.59 0.94
C ALA A 32 3.27 -36.71 1.47
N ASP A 33 3.50 -37.18 2.70
CA ASP A 33 2.60 -38.14 3.36
C ASP A 33 1.21 -37.52 3.63
N ASN A 34 1.18 -36.25 4.03
CA ASN A 34 -0.07 -35.52 4.26
C ASN A 34 -0.82 -35.27 2.94
N TYR A 35 -0.10 -35.03 1.85
CA TYR A 35 -0.66 -34.93 0.51
C TYR A 35 -1.31 -36.25 0.06
N ALA A 36 -0.65 -37.39 0.28
CA ALA A 36 -1.22 -38.71 0.00
C ALA A 36 -2.50 -38.99 0.82
N LYS A 37 -2.61 -38.39 2.01
CA LYS A 37 -3.80 -38.45 2.88
C LYS A 37 -4.85 -37.37 2.57
N GLY A 38 -4.60 -36.50 1.59
CA GLY A 38 -5.53 -35.43 1.17
C GLY A 38 -5.56 -34.19 2.08
N ALA A 39 -4.57 -34.01 2.95
CA ALA A 39 -4.48 -32.87 3.86
C ALA A 39 -3.13 -32.10 3.74
N PRO A 40 -2.77 -31.58 2.55
CA PRO A 40 -1.51 -30.88 2.35
C PRO A 40 -1.46 -29.55 3.12
N GLN A 41 -0.34 -29.28 3.78
CA GLN A 41 -0.17 -28.10 4.62
C GLN A 41 0.77 -27.06 3.99
N ILE A 42 1.73 -27.48 3.16
CA ILE A 42 2.79 -26.61 2.63
C ILE A 42 2.68 -26.45 1.11
N VAL A 43 2.40 -27.54 0.38
CA VAL A 43 2.36 -27.53 -1.11
C VAL A 43 0.99 -27.20 -1.72
N SER A 44 0.00 -26.76 -0.94
CA SER A 44 -1.30 -26.36 -1.50
C SER A 44 -1.24 -24.96 -2.13
N ASN A 45 -1.00 -24.90 -3.44
CA ASN A 45 -1.10 -23.66 -4.24
C ASN A 45 -2.52 -23.05 -4.29
N GLU A 46 -3.51 -23.71 -3.68
CA GLU A 46 -4.91 -23.27 -3.66
C GLU A 46 -5.27 -22.37 -2.46
N ASN A 47 -4.33 -22.19 -1.52
CA ASN A 47 -4.55 -21.45 -0.27
C ASN A 47 -3.84 -20.09 -0.24
N HIS A 48 -3.88 -19.32 -1.33
CA HIS A 48 -3.89 -17.87 -1.16
C HIS A 48 -5.19 -17.52 -0.45
N GLY A 49 -5.06 -17.38 0.87
CA GLY A 49 -6.13 -17.46 1.84
C GLY A 49 -7.41 -16.78 1.39
N LYS A 50 -8.50 -17.55 1.36
CA LYS A 50 -9.83 -17.03 1.62
C LYS A 50 -9.85 -16.53 3.05
N MET A 51 -9.18 -15.40 3.29
CA MET A 51 -9.33 -14.63 4.52
C MET A 51 -10.83 -14.45 4.67
N ASN A 52 -11.42 -15.03 5.71
CA ASN A 52 -12.85 -14.94 5.91
C ASN A 52 -13.22 -13.45 5.90
N LEU A 53 -14.21 -13.04 5.12
CA LEU A 53 -14.60 -11.63 4.99
C LEU A 53 -14.77 -10.96 6.37
N LYS A 54 -15.27 -11.72 7.34
CA LYS A 54 -15.40 -11.31 8.74
C LYS A 54 -14.05 -11.00 9.42
N GLN A 55 -13.01 -11.81 9.16
CA GLN A 55 -11.65 -11.58 9.65
C GLN A 55 -11.03 -10.36 8.98
N ALA A 56 -11.19 -10.20 7.66
CA ALA A 56 -10.71 -9.01 6.94
C ALA A 56 -11.31 -7.71 7.48
N ILE A 57 -12.62 -7.71 7.70
CA ILE A 57 -13.34 -6.57 8.29
C ILE A 57 -12.87 -6.31 9.72
N HIS A 58 -12.68 -7.36 10.52
CA HIS A 58 -12.21 -7.24 11.90
C HIS A 58 -10.80 -6.65 11.98
N ASP A 59 -9.88 -7.12 11.13
CA ASP A 59 -8.50 -6.63 11.11
C ASP A 59 -8.42 -5.19 10.60
N ALA A 60 -9.22 -4.82 9.59
CA ALA A 60 -9.36 -3.44 9.13
C ALA A 60 -9.86 -2.52 10.26
N LYS A 61 -10.89 -2.94 11.02
CA LYS A 61 -11.38 -2.19 12.18
C LYS A 61 -10.29 -2.02 13.25
N ARG A 62 -9.56 -3.09 13.56
CA ARG A 62 -8.48 -3.07 14.56
C ARG A 62 -7.32 -2.15 14.15
N LEU A 63 -7.01 -2.05 12.86
CA LEU A 63 -6.02 -1.11 12.32
C LEU A 63 -6.47 0.35 12.47
N ILE A 64 -7.75 0.62 12.18
CA ILE A 64 -8.35 1.96 12.37
C ILE A 64 -8.33 2.34 13.85
N GLU A 65 -8.67 1.41 14.75
CA GLU A 65 -8.63 1.62 16.19
C GLU A 65 -7.21 1.85 16.70
N ARG A 66 -6.21 1.09 16.24
CA ARG A 66 -4.80 1.34 16.57
C ARG A 66 -4.31 2.71 16.09
N LYS A 67 -4.73 3.15 14.90
CA LYS A 67 -4.44 4.51 14.42
C LYS A 67 -5.11 5.60 15.26
N LYS A 68 -6.27 5.32 15.85
CA LYS A 68 -6.95 6.23 16.80
C LYS A 68 -6.31 6.22 18.18
N SER A 69 -5.84 5.06 18.65
CA SER A 69 -5.30 4.85 20.00
C SER A 69 -3.80 5.10 20.12
N SER A 70 -3.05 5.21 19.02
CA SER A 70 -1.61 5.48 19.02
C SER A 70 -1.21 6.85 19.56
N GLY A 71 -2.14 7.63 20.13
CA GLY A 71 -1.84 8.69 21.10
C GLY A 71 -1.02 9.86 20.57
N VAL A 72 -0.69 9.88 19.27
CA VAL A 72 -0.20 11.06 18.59
C VAL A 72 -1.39 12.00 18.54
N LYS A 73 -1.57 12.80 19.60
CA LYS A 73 -2.47 13.94 19.59
C LYS A 73 -2.13 14.72 18.32
N SER A 74 -2.96 14.56 17.30
CA SER A 74 -2.77 15.19 16.01
C SER A 74 -2.65 16.68 16.31
N LYS A 75 -1.43 17.22 16.12
CA LYS A 75 -1.22 18.65 16.30
C LYS A 75 -2.26 19.35 15.43
N PRO A 76 -2.90 20.43 15.93
CA PRO A 76 -3.91 21.11 15.15
C PRO A 76 -3.34 21.51 13.79
N PHE A 77 -4.16 21.38 12.75
CA PHE A 77 -3.75 21.80 11.40
C PHE A 77 -3.37 23.29 11.43
N ARG A 78 -2.20 23.61 10.87
CA ARG A 78 -1.78 25.01 10.69
C ARG A 78 -2.44 25.58 9.45
N ARG A 79 -2.88 26.84 9.54
CA ARG A 79 -3.40 27.57 8.38
C ARG A 79 -2.24 27.96 7.48
N ALA A 80 -2.45 27.88 6.17
CA ALA A 80 -1.49 28.31 5.14
C ALA A 80 -2.24 29.09 4.06
N THR A 81 -1.57 30.09 3.49
CA THR A 81 -2.06 30.89 2.37
C THR A 81 -1.20 30.54 1.16
N PHE A 82 -1.84 30.19 0.05
CA PHE A 82 -1.17 29.82 -1.20
C PHE A 82 -1.65 30.73 -2.32
N THR A 83 -0.75 31.07 -3.23
CA THR A 83 -1.09 31.74 -4.48
C THR A 83 -1.40 30.67 -5.52
N LEU A 84 -2.60 30.71 -6.10
CA LEU A 84 -3.06 29.75 -7.11
C LEU A 84 -3.62 30.53 -8.30
N SER A 85 -3.45 30.01 -9.52
CA SER A 85 -4.10 30.57 -10.71
C SER A 85 -5.61 30.34 -10.68
N GLU A 86 -6.37 31.15 -11.43
CA GLU A 86 -7.83 31.05 -11.50
C GLU A 86 -8.29 29.66 -11.99
N ASN A 87 -7.59 29.10 -12.97
CA ASN A 87 -7.87 27.76 -13.49
C ASN A 87 -7.72 26.70 -12.38
N THR A 88 -6.63 26.74 -11.61
CA THR A 88 -6.39 25.80 -10.51
C THR A 88 -7.45 25.94 -9.41
N ILE A 89 -7.90 27.16 -9.12
CA ILE A 89 -8.99 27.41 -8.17
C ILE A 89 -10.30 26.79 -8.66
N ALA A 90 -10.60 26.91 -9.97
CA ALA A 90 -11.79 26.32 -10.59
C ALA A 90 -11.75 24.78 -10.55
N GLN A 91 -10.61 24.18 -10.92
CA GLN A 91 -10.42 22.72 -10.85
C GLN A 91 -10.58 22.20 -9.41
N LEU A 92 -9.97 22.87 -8.44
CA LEU A 92 -10.09 22.48 -7.03
C LEU A 92 -11.52 22.62 -6.50
N LYS A 93 -12.27 23.62 -6.99
CA LYS A 93 -13.70 23.79 -6.67
C LYS A 93 -14.53 22.65 -7.26
N GLN A 94 -14.35 22.33 -8.54
CA GLN A 94 -15.06 21.23 -9.21
C GLN A 94 -14.80 19.88 -8.52
N LEU A 95 -13.55 19.61 -8.14
CA LEU A 95 -13.20 18.40 -7.39
C LEU A 95 -13.88 18.36 -6.02
N SER A 96 -13.92 19.51 -5.32
CA SER A 96 -14.58 19.63 -4.01
C SER A 96 -16.07 19.34 -4.11
N GLU A 97 -16.75 19.92 -5.10
CA GLU A 97 -18.19 19.73 -5.32
C GLU A 97 -18.54 18.30 -5.77
N GLY A 98 -17.69 17.67 -6.58
CA GLY A 98 -17.91 16.31 -7.07
C GLY A 98 -17.61 15.20 -6.04
N THR A 99 -16.79 15.48 -5.02
CA THR A 99 -16.36 14.48 -4.03
C THR A 99 -16.90 14.72 -2.63
N ASP A 100 -17.55 15.86 -2.38
CA ASP A 100 -17.95 16.34 -1.05
C ASP A 100 -16.76 16.45 -0.06
N LEU A 101 -15.54 16.61 -0.60
CA LEU A 101 -14.34 16.82 0.21
C LEU A 101 -14.01 18.31 0.26
N ALA A 102 -13.62 18.79 1.44
CA ALA A 102 -13.11 20.14 1.58
C ALA A 102 -11.82 20.33 0.75
N LYS A 103 -11.64 21.52 0.15
CA LYS A 103 -10.45 21.87 -0.65
C LYS A 103 -9.12 21.57 0.08
N SER A 104 -9.02 21.92 1.36
CA SER A 104 -7.84 21.64 2.18
C SER A 104 -7.61 20.15 2.44
N HIS A 105 -8.66 19.32 2.36
CA HIS A 105 -8.54 17.87 2.47
C HIS A 105 -8.00 17.27 1.17
N ILE A 106 -8.51 17.71 0.01
CA ILE A 106 -8.00 17.31 -1.30
C ILE A 106 -6.51 17.63 -1.42
N ILE A 107 -6.08 18.85 -1.05
CA ILE A 107 -4.66 19.22 -1.07
C ILE A 107 -3.81 18.28 -0.19
N ARG A 108 -4.30 17.90 0.99
CA ARG A 108 -3.59 16.96 1.87
C ARG A 108 -3.45 15.57 1.24
N ILE A 109 -4.50 15.06 0.59
CA ILE A 109 -4.45 13.76 -0.10
C ILE A 109 -3.41 13.82 -1.22
N LEU A 110 -3.46 14.84 -2.08
CA LEU A 110 -2.52 14.97 -3.20
C LEU A 110 -1.07 15.08 -2.73
N ILE A 111 -0.81 15.80 -1.64
CA ILE A 111 0.53 15.91 -1.04
C ILE A 111 0.98 14.57 -0.46
N ASP A 112 0.11 13.84 0.24
CA ASP A 112 0.43 12.53 0.80
C ASP A 112 0.75 11.51 -0.30
N GLU A 113 -0.06 11.48 -1.36
CA GLU A 113 0.18 10.66 -2.55
C GLU A 113 1.51 10.97 -3.23
N LEU A 114 1.88 12.25 -3.32
CA LEU A 114 3.17 12.66 -3.86
C LEU A 114 4.32 12.25 -2.92
N SER A 115 4.17 12.49 -1.61
CA SER A 115 5.21 12.24 -0.60
C SER A 115 5.54 10.75 -0.42
N ASN A 116 4.61 9.84 -0.75
CA ASN A 116 4.80 8.40 -0.63
C ASN A 116 5.61 7.78 -1.80
N LYS A 117 5.95 8.56 -2.83
CA LYS A 117 6.76 8.10 -3.98
C LYS A 117 8.26 8.23 -3.72
N GLU A 118 9.09 7.58 -4.55
CA GLU A 118 10.54 7.76 -4.51
C GLU A 118 10.93 9.20 -4.87
N GLN A 119 12.03 9.71 -4.27
CA GLN A 119 12.44 11.10 -4.41
C GLN A 119 12.66 11.52 -5.87
N GLU A 120 13.24 10.64 -6.69
CA GLU A 120 13.48 10.92 -8.11
C GLU A 120 12.15 11.08 -8.89
N GLU A 121 11.16 10.25 -8.60
CA GLU A 121 9.83 10.36 -9.23
C GLU A 121 9.08 11.62 -8.80
N GLN A 122 9.21 12.00 -7.52
CA GLN A 122 8.63 13.24 -7.01
C GLN A 122 9.18 14.45 -7.76
N ILE A 123 10.51 14.52 -7.83
CA ILE A 123 11.24 15.62 -8.48
C ILE A 123 10.88 15.69 -9.96
N LYS A 124 10.90 14.54 -10.66
CA LYS A 124 10.52 14.46 -12.07
C LYS A 124 9.10 14.97 -12.30
N LYS A 125 8.12 14.53 -11.50
CA LYS A 125 6.72 14.95 -11.65
C LYS A 125 6.53 16.45 -11.39
N LEU A 126 7.30 17.03 -10.46
CA LEU A 126 7.26 18.48 -10.18
C LEU A 126 7.92 19.31 -11.28
N PHE A 127 8.97 18.81 -11.93
CA PHE A 127 9.62 19.52 -13.04
C PHE A 127 8.90 19.36 -14.38
N GLU A 128 8.19 18.25 -14.61
CA GLU A 128 7.39 18.04 -15.81
C GLU A 128 6.09 18.86 -15.81
N SER A 129 5.62 19.34 -14.66
CA SER A 129 4.40 20.14 -14.58
C SER A 129 4.63 21.56 -15.07
N ASP A 130 4.04 21.92 -16.20
CA ASP A 130 4.06 23.28 -16.79
C ASP A 130 3.01 24.21 -16.16
N ILE A 131 2.82 24.10 -14.84
CA ILE A 131 1.80 24.87 -14.11
C ILE A 131 2.49 26.13 -13.58
N GLY A 132 2.44 27.21 -14.37
CA GLY A 132 2.94 28.56 -14.07
C GLY A 132 1.84 29.60 -13.93
#